data_AF-A0A1P8X2S5-F1
#
_entry.id   AF-A0A1P8X2S5-F1
#
_cell.length_a   1.000
_cell.length_b   1.000
_cell.length_c   1.000
_cell.angle_alpha   90.00
_cell.angle_beta   90.00
_cell.angle_gamma   90.00
#
_symmetry.space_group_name_H-M   'P 1'
#
loop_
_entity.id
_entity.type
_entity.pdbx_description
1 polymer ?
#
loop_
_entity_poly.entity_id
_entity_poly.type
_entity_poly.pdbx_seq_one_letter_code
_entity_poly.pdbx_strand_id
1 'polypeptide(L)'
;MVDGPEIAAELLSYRDWHVVLLAGGRRYRLLIRRCRANERLAYLTPADAQAGLRASLIMALHRELLDTGGARPAPDSVPGATEHWRLVQWLRLLDAMAEGASARDMAAALLLAEARDYSAAEWDASSERRRIARWQRAAVAMRDGGFNALLGAA
;
A
#
# COMPACT_ATOMS: atom_id res chain seq x y z
N MET A 1 7.36 -14.66 19.24
CA MET A 1 8.63 -14.34 18.56
C MET A 1 8.34 -13.12 17.71
N VAL A 2 9.01 -12.00 17.99
CA VAL A 2 9.04 -10.90 17.02
C VAL A 2 10.13 -11.31 16.04
N ASP A 3 9.74 -11.63 14.81
CA ASP A 3 10.73 -11.89 13.77
C ASP A 3 11.60 -10.63 13.62
N GLY A 4 12.91 -10.81 13.73
CA GLY A 4 13.87 -9.74 13.58
C GLY A 4 13.83 -9.15 12.17
N PRO A 5 14.57 -8.06 11.92
CA PRO A 5 14.61 -7.44 10.61
C PRO A 5 15.06 -8.44 9.53
N GLU A 6 14.28 -8.56 8.46
CA GLU A 6 14.49 -9.51 7.35
C GLU A 6 14.67 -8.76 6.04
N ILE A 7 15.59 -9.21 5.17
CA ILE A 7 15.75 -8.66 3.82
C ILE A 7 14.75 -9.36 2.90
N ALA A 8 13.76 -8.61 2.40
CA ALA A 8 12.78 -9.12 1.43
C ALA A 8 13.28 -9.07 -0.01
N ALA A 9 14.14 -8.11 -0.33
CA ALA A 9 14.74 -7.98 -1.65
C ALA A 9 16.00 -7.12 -1.57
N GLU A 10 16.97 -7.38 -2.43
CA GLU A 10 18.17 -6.57 -2.55
C GLU A 10 18.67 -6.46 -3.99
N LEU A 11 19.36 -5.36 -4.27
CA LEU A 11 20.09 -5.13 -5.51
C LEU A 11 21.41 -4.45 -5.18
N LEU A 12 22.51 -5.12 -5.53
CA LEU A 12 23.86 -4.58 -5.44
C LEU A 12 24.21 -3.89 -6.77
N SER A 13 24.63 -2.64 -6.66
CA SER A 13 25.09 -1.76 -7.74
C SER A 13 26.52 -1.30 -7.42
N TYR A 14 27.18 -0.60 -8.35
CA TYR A 14 28.51 -0.05 -8.09
C TYR A 14 28.48 0.93 -6.90
N ARG A 15 29.01 0.48 -5.76
CA ARG A 15 29.11 1.19 -4.45
C ARG A 15 27.78 1.46 -3.72
N ASP A 16 26.68 0.95 -4.26
CA ASP A 16 25.34 1.20 -3.78
C ASP A 16 24.62 -0.13 -3.55
N TRP A 17 23.99 -0.27 -2.40
CA TRP A 17 23.19 -1.45 -2.04
C TRP A 17 21.76 -1.00 -1.75
N HIS A 18 20.86 -1.39 -2.65
CA HIS A 18 19.44 -1.14 -2.49
C HIS A 18 18.83 -2.33 -1.76
N VAL A 19 18.15 -2.07 -0.64
CA VAL A 19 17.55 -3.11 0.21
C VAL A 19 16.09 -2.76 0.48
N VAL A 20 15.23 -3.77 0.41
CA VAL A 20 13.90 -3.75 0.99
C VAL A 20 13.94 -4.54 2.29
N LEU A 21 13.88 -3.84 3.42
CA LEU A 21 13.93 -4.42 4.75
C LEU A 21 12.51 -4.55 5.33
N LEU A 22 12.17 -5.72 5.85
CA LEU A 22 10.99 -5.96 6.68
C LEU A 22 11.40 -5.76 8.14
N ALA A 23 10.78 -4.81 8.83
CA ALA A 23 11.01 -4.57 10.25
C ALA A 23 9.74 -4.00 10.89
N GLY A 24 9.37 -4.47 12.08
CA GLY A 24 8.16 -4.01 12.77
C GLY A 24 6.87 -4.14 11.94
N GLY A 25 6.78 -5.18 11.08
CA GLY A 25 5.65 -5.38 10.16
C GLY A 25 5.57 -4.38 9.00
N ARG A 26 6.65 -3.63 8.72
CA ARG A 26 6.72 -2.60 7.67
C ARG A 26 7.83 -2.89 6.68
N ARG A 27 7.66 -2.36 5.46
CA ARG A 27 8.70 -2.38 4.42
C ARG A 27 9.43 -1.05 4.39
N TYR A 28 10.75 -1.08 4.56
CA TYR A 28 11.63 0.06 4.40
C TYR A 28 12.46 -0.12 3.13
N ARG A 29 12.45 0.89 2.25
CA ARG A 29 13.35 0.94 1.08
C ARG A 29 14.57 1.76 1.47
N LEU A 30 15.71 1.11 1.53
CA LEU A 30 16.98 1.69 1.95
C LEU A 30 17.96 1.69 0.78
N LEU A 31 18.69 2.80 0.66
CA LEU A 31 19.88 2.88 -0.18
C LEU A 31 21.08 3.01 0.76
N ILE A 32 21.81 1.92 0.90
CA ILE A 32 23.04 1.86 1.68
C ILE A 32 24.18 2.23 0.74
N ARG A 33 24.94 3.27 1.08
CA ARG A 33 26.06 3.75 0.27
C ARG A 33 27.32 3.76 1.11
N ARG A 34 28.45 3.47 0.45
CA ARG A 34 29.80 3.66 1.03
C ARG A 34 30.05 2.88 2.33
N CYS A 35 29.35 1.78 2.60
CA CYS A 35 29.68 0.90 3.73
C CYS A 35 31.05 0.25 3.51
N ARG A 36 32.01 0.59 4.38
CA ARG A 36 33.36 -0.01 4.38
C ARG A 36 33.57 -0.99 5.54
N ALA A 37 32.84 -0.79 6.63
CA ALA A 37 32.89 -1.61 7.85
C ALA A 37 31.58 -1.46 8.65
N ASN A 38 31.57 -1.99 9.88
CA ASN A 38 30.47 -1.83 10.84
C ASN A 38 30.48 -0.43 11.49
N GLU A 39 30.25 0.59 10.68
CA GLU A 39 30.28 2.01 11.07
C GLU A 39 28.93 2.45 11.66
N ARG A 40 28.93 3.60 12.35
CA ARG A 40 27.67 4.20 12.84
C ARG A 40 26.77 4.56 11.66
N LEU A 41 25.48 4.25 11.78
CA LEU A 41 24.49 4.60 10.76
C LEU A 41 24.22 6.11 10.74
N ALA A 42 24.29 6.69 9.54
CA ALA A 42 23.79 8.01 9.25
C ALA A 42 22.57 7.89 8.33
N TYR A 43 21.46 8.50 8.72
CA TYR A 43 20.24 8.51 7.90
C TYR A 43 20.17 9.82 7.11
N LEU A 44 19.93 9.70 5.81
CA LEU A 44 19.77 10.83 4.90
C LEU A 44 18.33 10.83 4.39
N THR A 45 17.66 11.98 4.44
CA THR A 45 16.32 12.15 3.88
C THR A 45 16.28 13.42 3.03
N PRO A 46 15.57 13.44 1.89
CA PRO A 46 15.36 14.67 1.15
C PRO A 46 14.67 15.73 2.01
N ALA A 47 15.07 16.98 1.82
CA ALA A 47 14.45 18.15 2.44
C ALA A 47 13.25 18.63 1.59
N ASP A 48 12.17 17.86 1.60
CA ASP A 48 10.91 18.19 0.92
C ASP A 48 9.71 18.18 1.91
N ALA A 49 8.49 18.35 1.41
CA ALA A 49 7.27 18.38 2.21
C ALA A 49 7.05 17.13 3.09
N GLN A 50 7.65 15.99 2.74
CA GLN A 50 7.56 14.72 3.45
C GLN A 50 8.73 14.49 4.43
N ALA A 51 9.63 15.46 4.63
CA ALA A 51 10.80 15.32 5.49
C ALA A 51 10.43 14.92 6.94
N GLY A 52 9.38 15.52 7.51
CA GLY A 52 8.91 15.19 8.86
C GLY A 52 8.41 13.74 8.98
N LEU A 53 7.63 13.29 7.99
CA LEU A 53 7.15 11.91 7.93
C LEU A 53 8.32 10.92 7.80
N ARG A 54 9.27 11.18 6.89
CA ARG A 54 10.45 10.32 6.71
C ARG A 54 11.36 10.29 7.93
N ALA A 55 11.54 11.41 8.62
CA ALA A 55 12.28 11.44 9.89
C ALA A 55 11.60 10.55 10.95
N SER A 56 10.26 10.60 11.06
CA SER A 56 9.53 9.73 11.99
C SER A 56 9.68 8.23 11.66
N LEU A 57 9.67 7.87 10.37
CA LEU A 57 9.87 6.50 9.90
C LEU A 57 11.31 6.03 10.09
N ILE A 58 12.29 6.90 9.88
CA ILE A 58 13.71 6.63 10.17
C ILE A 58 13.90 6.32 11.67
N MET A 59 13.29 7.11 12.55
CA MET A 59 13.37 6.87 14.00
C MET A 59 12.64 5.59 14.43
N ALA A 60 11.59 5.20 13.72
CA ALA A 60 10.96 3.90 13.91
C ALA A 60 11.89 2.76 13.54
N LEU A 61 12.44 2.79 12.32
CA LEU A 61 13.42 1.81 11.86
C LEU A 61 14.63 1.72 12.78
N HIS A 62 15.18 2.86 13.23
CA HIS A 62 16.34 2.87 14.11
C HIS A 62 16.08 2.08 15.40
N ARG A 63 14.90 2.23 16.00
CA ARG A 63 14.53 1.49 17.21
C ARG A 63 14.33 0.00 16.97
N GLU A 64 13.72 -0.37 15.83
CA GLU A 64 13.61 -1.77 15.39
C GLU A 64 15.00 -2.40 15.21
N LEU A 65 15.94 -1.70 14.59
CA LEU A 65 17.31 -2.19 14.38
C LEU A 65 18.10 -2.36 15.68
N LEU A 66 17.80 -1.56 16.71
CA LEU A 66 18.43 -1.67 18.03
C LEU A 66 17.72 -2.66 18.96
N ASP A 67 16.64 -3.31 18.50
CA ASP A 67 15.75 -4.15 19.34
C ASP A 67 15.25 -3.41 20.61
N THR A 68 15.07 -2.09 20.49
CA THR A 68 14.62 -1.22 21.60
C THR A 68 13.11 -1.05 21.63
N GLY A 69 12.38 -1.85 20.85
CA GLY A 69 10.92 -1.85 20.77
C GLY A 69 10.36 -0.88 19.72
N GLY A 70 9.18 -1.23 19.20
CA GLY A 70 8.60 -0.59 18.03
C GLY A 70 7.99 0.78 18.30
N ALA A 71 8.51 1.78 17.59
CA ALA A 71 7.75 2.99 17.36
C ALA A 71 6.49 2.66 16.59
N ARG A 72 5.34 3.22 16.99
CA ARG A 72 4.29 3.44 16.01
C ARG A 72 4.69 4.67 15.19
N PRO A 73 4.95 4.55 13.88
CA PRO A 73 5.16 5.71 13.03
C PRO A 73 3.93 6.61 13.05
N ALA A 74 4.09 7.84 12.56
CA ALA A 74 2.98 8.78 12.46
C ALA A 74 1.74 8.12 11.82
N PRO A 75 0.53 8.34 12.37
CA PRO A 75 -0.70 7.69 11.92
C PRO A 75 -0.98 7.91 10.43
N ASP A 76 -0.50 9.02 9.88
CA ASP A 76 -0.74 9.43 8.48
C ASP A 76 0.19 8.74 7.47
N SER A 77 1.05 7.83 7.93
CA SER A 77 2.01 7.10 7.07
C SER A 77 1.42 5.90 6.32
N VAL A 78 0.19 5.49 6.65
CA VAL A 78 -0.46 4.30 6.11
C VAL A 78 -1.95 4.59 5.93
N PRO A 79 -2.59 4.08 4.86
CA PRO A 79 -4.04 4.13 4.73
C PRO A 79 -4.75 3.63 5.99
N GLY A 80 -5.77 4.35 6.44
CA GLY A 80 -6.62 3.93 7.56
C GLY A 80 -7.37 2.63 7.24
N ALA A 81 -7.94 1.97 8.25
CA ALA A 81 -8.60 0.65 8.07
C ALA A 81 -9.69 0.66 6.98
N THR A 82 -10.52 1.71 6.93
CA THR A 82 -11.58 1.86 5.91
C THR A 82 -11.02 2.09 4.51
N GLU A 83 -9.94 2.87 4.40
CA GLU A 83 -9.28 3.12 3.12
C GLU A 83 -8.57 1.86 2.62
N HIS A 84 -7.84 1.17 3.51
CA HIS A 84 -7.20 -0.09 3.22
C HIS A 84 -8.21 -1.15 2.75
N TRP A 85 -9.33 -1.31 3.46
CA TRP A 85 -10.41 -2.20 3.03
C TRP A 85 -10.92 -1.85 1.63
N ARG A 86 -11.13 -0.56 1.35
CA ARG A 86 -11.58 -0.10 0.03
C ARG A 86 -10.57 -0.41 -1.07
N LEU A 87 -9.28 -0.17 -0.82
CA LEU A 87 -8.20 -0.49 -1.77
C LEU A 87 -8.18 -1.99 -2.08
N VAL A 88 -8.36 -2.85 -1.07
CA VAL A 88 -8.47 -4.31 -1.26
C VAL A 88 -9.69 -4.67 -2.12
N GLN A 89 -10.85 -4.04 -1.91
CA GLN A 89 -12.01 -4.29 -2.77
C GLN A 89 -11.79 -3.83 -4.21
N TRP A 90 -11.05 -2.74 -4.43
CA TRP A 90 -10.69 -2.30 -5.77
C TRP A 90 -9.75 -3.27 -6.47
N LEU A 91 -8.82 -3.90 -5.76
CA LEU A 91 -7.99 -4.98 -6.32
C LEU A 91 -8.86 -6.16 -6.76
N ARG A 92 -9.73 -6.66 -5.88
CA ARG A 92 -10.68 -7.75 -6.23
C ARG A 92 -11.59 -7.41 -7.41
N LEU A 93 -12.00 -6.15 -7.49
CA LEU A 93 -12.79 -5.66 -8.62
C LEU A 93 -12.01 -5.68 -9.92
N LEU A 94 -10.73 -5.28 -9.91
CA LEU A 94 -9.85 -5.33 -11.07
C LEU A 94 -9.59 -6.77 -11.52
N ASP A 95 -9.41 -7.70 -10.58
CA ASP A 95 -9.24 -9.13 -10.87
C ASP A 95 -10.51 -9.69 -11.55
N ALA A 96 -11.69 -9.43 -10.97
CA ALA A 96 -12.96 -9.87 -11.56
C ALA A 96 -13.20 -9.26 -12.95
N MET A 97 -12.81 -7.99 -13.17
CA MET A 97 -12.86 -7.36 -14.49
C MET A 97 -11.94 -8.05 -15.50
N ALA A 98 -10.73 -8.45 -15.08
CA ALA A 98 -9.79 -9.17 -15.94
C ALA A 98 -10.30 -10.58 -16.31
N GLU A 99 -11.07 -11.20 -15.42
CA GLU A 99 -11.76 -12.48 -15.67
C GLU A 99 -13.05 -12.33 -16.51
N GLY A 100 -13.44 -11.09 -16.86
CA GLY A 100 -14.64 -10.83 -17.66
C GLY A 100 -15.96 -10.93 -16.89
N ALA A 101 -15.93 -10.84 -15.56
CA ALA A 101 -17.13 -10.85 -14.74
C ALA A 101 -18.09 -9.72 -15.13
N SER A 102 -19.39 -9.97 -15.04
CA SER A 102 -20.39 -8.94 -15.34
C SER A 102 -20.46 -7.91 -14.21
N ALA A 103 -20.90 -6.67 -14.52
CA ALA A 103 -21.11 -5.64 -13.51
C ALA A 103 -22.10 -6.07 -12.41
N ARG A 104 -23.08 -6.92 -12.77
CA ARG A 104 -24.05 -7.48 -11.82
C ARG A 104 -23.38 -8.49 -10.89
N ASP A 105 -22.55 -9.39 -11.41
CA ASP A 105 -21.82 -10.36 -10.59
C ASP A 105 -20.84 -9.70 -9.64
N MET A 106 -20.13 -8.68 -10.11
CA MET A 106 -19.22 -7.88 -9.26
C MET A 106 -19.98 -7.14 -8.16
N ALA A 107 -21.16 -6.57 -8.47
CA ALA A 107 -22.01 -5.95 -7.46
C ALA A 107 -22.54 -6.96 -6.45
N ALA A 108 -22.95 -8.14 -6.91
CA ALA A 108 -23.40 -9.23 -6.05
C ALA A 108 -22.31 -9.70 -5.08
N ALA A 109 -21.08 -9.85 -5.57
CA ALA A 109 -19.96 -10.32 -4.76
C ALA A 109 -19.41 -9.27 -3.78
N LEU A 110 -19.41 -7.99 -4.15
CA LEU A 110 -18.70 -6.93 -3.41
C LEU A 110 -19.60 -5.95 -2.66
N LEU A 111 -20.89 -5.85 -3.02
CA LEU A 111 -21.81 -4.85 -2.48
C LEU A 111 -23.02 -5.50 -1.79
N LEU A 112 -23.80 -6.30 -2.53
CA LEU A 112 -25.08 -6.85 -2.07
C LEU A 112 -25.42 -8.11 -2.85
N ALA A 113 -25.43 -9.27 -2.19
CA ALA A 113 -25.59 -10.59 -2.82
C ALA A 113 -26.85 -10.71 -3.68
N GLU A 114 -27.95 -10.09 -3.22
CA GLU A 114 -29.27 -10.09 -3.83
C GLU A 114 -29.30 -9.40 -5.19
N ALA A 115 -28.31 -8.57 -5.52
CA ALA A 115 -28.20 -7.97 -6.85
C ALA A 115 -28.04 -9.01 -7.97
N ARG A 116 -27.63 -10.24 -7.63
CA ARG A 116 -27.59 -11.38 -8.57
C ARG A 116 -28.97 -11.72 -9.11
N ASP A 117 -30.00 -11.58 -8.29
CA ASP A 117 -31.36 -12.02 -8.60
C ASP A 117 -32.24 -10.88 -9.16
N TYR A 118 -31.68 -9.68 -9.33
CA TYR A 118 -32.39 -8.56 -9.94
C TYR A 118 -32.76 -8.87 -11.39
N SER A 119 -34.01 -8.58 -11.73
CA SER A 119 -34.44 -8.47 -13.12
C SER A 119 -33.65 -7.38 -13.85
N ALA A 120 -33.72 -7.38 -15.19
CA ALA A 120 -33.07 -6.35 -15.99
C ALA A 120 -33.51 -4.93 -15.60
N ALA A 121 -34.81 -4.71 -15.39
CA ALA A 121 -35.35 -3.40 -15.01
C ALA A 121 -34.90 -2.98 -13.60
N GLU A 122 -34.88 -3.91 -12.63
CA GLU A 122 -34.38 -3.64 -11.28
C GLU A 122 -32.89 -3.29 -11.29
N TRP A 123 -32.09 -4.06 -12.05
CA TRP A 123 -30.68 -3.78 -12.21
C TRP A 123 -30.41 -2.39 -12.80
N ASP A 124 -31.14 -2.00 -13.84
CA ASP A 124 -30.93 -0.72 -14.50
C ASP A 124 -31.26 0.47 -13.59
N ALA A 125 -32.28 0.34 -12.75
CA ALA A 125 -32.67 1.34 -11.75
C ALA A 125 -31.83 1.30 -10.46
N SER A 126 -31.09 0.20 -10.22
CA SER A 126 -30.43 -0.08 -8.94
C SER A 126 -29.38 0.96 -8.51
N SER A 127 -29.16 1.02 -7.20
CA SER A 127 -28.09 1.83 -6.61
C SER A 127 -26.73 1.14 -6.80
N GLU A 128 -26.76 -0.18 -6.84
CA GLU A 128 -25.66 -1.13 -6.91
C GLU A 128 -24.96 -1.01 -8.27
N ARG A 129 -25.72 -0.95 -9.38
CA ARG A 129 -25.18 -0.66 -10.72
C ARG A 129 -24.40 0.66 -10.75
N ARG A 130 -24.95 1.72 -10.19
CA ARG A 130 -24.29 3.04 -10.14
C ARG A 130 -23.07 3.01 -9.24
N ARG A 131 -23.13 2.31 -8.11
CA ARG A 131 -22.04 2.21 -7.14
C ARG A 131 -20.88 1.39 -7.70
N ILE A 132 -21.14 0.23 -8.30
CA ILE A 132 -20.10 -0.61 -8.90
C ILE A 132 -19.42 0.11 -10.06
N ALA A 133 -20.18 0.82 -10.92
CA ALA A 133 -19.61 1.62 -12.00
C ALA A 133 -18.69 2.76 -11.50
N ARG A 134 -18.99 3.37 -10.34
CA ARG A 134 -18.08 4.33 -9.69
C ARG A 134 -16.83 3.65 -9.15
N TRP A 135 -16.97 2.49 -8.51
CA TRP A 135 -15.84 1.73 -7.99
C TRP A 135 -14.91 1.27 -9.11
N GLN A 136 -15.45 0.81 -10.25
CA GLN A 136 -14.64 0.42 -11.41
C GLN A 136 -13.77 1.56 -11.91
N ARG A 137 -14.36 2.75 -12.11
CA ARG A 137 -13.61 3.94 -12.53
C ARG A 137 -12.52 4.33 -11.52
N ALA A 138 -12.84 4.29 -10.22
CA ALA A 138 -11.89 4.62 -9.17
C ALA A 138 -10.76 3.59 -9.06
N ALA A 139 -11.06 2.30 -9.20
CA ALA A 139 -10.08 1.22 -9.18
C ALA A 139 -9.12 1.32 -10.36
N VAL A 140 -9.63 1.58 -11.56
CA VAL A 140 -8.82 1.82 -12.76
C VAL A 140 -7.92 3.05 -12.58
N ALA A 141 -8.46 4.18 -12.10
CA ALA A 141 -7.65 5.36 -11.83
C ALA A 141 -6.57 5.13 -10.76
N MET A 142 -6.87 4.33 -9.74
CA MET A 142 -5.90 3.93 -8.72
C MET A 142 -4.77 3.07 -9.30
N ARG A 143 -5.10 2.07 -10.14
CA ARG A 143 -4.13 1.22 -10.85
C ARG A 143 -3.26 2.05 -11.81
N ASP A 144 -3.88 2.96 -12.55
CA ASP A 144 -3.25 3.73 -13.63
C ASP A 144 -2.59 5.01 -13.10
N GLY A 145 -1.83 4.87 -12.00
CA GLY A 145 -0.98 5.92 -11.43
C GLY A 145 -1.52 6.59 -10.16
N GLY A 146 -2.78 6.39 -9.80
CA GLY A 146 -3.34 6.93 -8.55
C GLY A 146 -2.62 6.40 -7.28
N PHE A 147 -2.04 5.19 -7.36
CA PHE A 147 -1.27 4.60 -6.26
C PHE A 147 -0.04 5.45 -5.85
N ASN A 148 0.46 6.33 -6.72
CA ASN A 148 1.59 7.21 -6.38
C ASN A 148 1.26 8.17 -5.23
N ALA A 149 -0.01 8.57 -5.08
CA ALA A 149 -0.45 9.37 -3.94
C ALA A 149 -0.28 8.62 -2.61
N LEU A 150 -0.43 7.29 -2.60
CA LEU A 150 -0.19 6.45 -1.42
C LEU A 150 1.29 6.37 -1.03
N LEU A 151 2.19 6.67 -1.97
CA LEU A 151 3.64 6.67 -1.75
C LEU A 151 4.16 8.05 -1.31
N GLY A 152 3.29 9.07 -1.26
CA GLY A 152 3.71 10.46 -1.05
C GLY A 152 4.58 11.00 -2.19
N ALA A 153 4.47 10.45 -3.40
CA ALA A 153 5.24 10.83 -4.58
C ALA A 153 4.62 11.99 -5.38
N ALA A 154 3.80 12.82 -4.72
CA ALA A 154 3.13 13.98 -5.33
C ALA A 154 4.01 15.24 -5.26
#